data_AF-A0ABD2HTH7-F1
#
_entry.id   AF-A0ABD2HTH7-F1
#
_cell.length_a   1.000
_cell.length_b   1.000
_cell.length_c   1.000
_cell.angle_alpha   90.00
_cell.angle_beta   90.00
_cell.angle_gamma   90.00
#
_symmetry.space_group_name_H-M   'P 1'
#
loop_
_entity.id
_entity.type
_entity.pdbx_description
1 polymer ?
#
loop_
_entity_poly.entity_id
_entity_poly.type
_entity_poly.pdbx_seq_one_letter_code
_entity_poly.pdbx_strand_id
1 'polypeptide(L)'
;MDAVKTVPESSSQKVCCYCNNSCSGAHQCWKCTKPCYAIAPCSFAHDAEEGFGSKVTCCVCWLDDDVDQSASAAVSTEPISNQNDEALSQTWMDNDLTTEYLEKIFGNFHFGARLLVWDSFRCHISEDTKKTLRRLALHSAVIPGGTTKYIQAPDVCWNAPFKEAIRKLPHQWIYLEWIANAWDSLPKQMIADSFLTCGIRKEEKGRHDDKIHVFKPDGAIPNGLALLKQHRQEEEVLKMVEEIDLGEDESDEEIDVEVS
;
A
#
# COMPACT_ATOMS: atom_id res chain seq x y z
N MET A 1 17.95 41.22 56.55
CA MET A 1 16.81 40.68 55.79
C MET A 1 16.94 41.24 54.38
N ASP A 2 16.54 40.48 53.37
CA ASP A 2 16.78 40.67 51.92
C ASP A 2 18.09 40.06 51.42
N ALA A 3 18.15 39.31 50.32
CA ALA A 3 17.15 38.60 49.54
C ALA A 3 17.93 37.49 48.79
N VAL A 4 17.46 36.25 48.86
CA VAL A 4 18.02 35.13 48.07
C VAL A 4 17.68 35.39 46.62
N LYS A 5 18.69 35.72 45.80
CA LYS A 5 18.55 35.81 44.35
C LYS A 5 18.34 34.40 43.79
N THR A 6 17.11 34.10 43.39
CA THR A 6 16.78 32.98 42.52
C THR A 6 17.44 33.18 41.17
N VAL A 7 18.27 32.22 40.76
CA VAL A 7 18.84 32.11 39.41
C VAL A 7 17.70 31.69 38.47
N PRO A 8 17.50 32.34 37.30
CA PRO A 8 16.49 31.89 36.36
C PRO A 8 16.95 30.60 35.70
N GLU A 9 16.13 29.54 35.78
CA GLU A 9 16.29 28.33 34.97
C GLU A 9 16.23 28.73 33.49
N SER A 10 17.39 28.73 32.82
CA SER A 10 17.42 28.81 31.37
C SER A 10 16.85 27.51 30.81
N SER A 11 15.57 27.54 30.43
CA SER A 11 14.87 26.48 29.71
C SER A 11 15.69 26.07 28.47
N SER A 12 16.47 25.01 28.63
CA SER A 12 17.24 24.41 27.55
C SER A 12 16.26 23.60 26.72
N GLN A 13 15.82 24.16 25.60
CA GLN A 13 14.86 23.52 24.71
C GLN A 13 15.44 22.18 24.23
N LYS A 14 14.82 21.06 24.64
CA LYS A 14 15.30 19.70 24.32
C LYS A 14 15.15 19.47 22.82
N VAL A 15 16.27 19.30 22.12
CA VAL A 15 16.32 19.07 20.66
C VAL A 15 16.56 17.59 20.32
N CYS A 16 15.90 17.12 19.26
CA CYS A 16 16.06 15.77 18.73
C CYS A 16 17.47 15.57 18.16
N CYS A 17 18.20 14.52 18.56
CA CYS A 17 19.56 14.26 18.07
C CYS A 17 19.64 13.86 16.59
N TYR A 18 18.50 13.58 15.94
CA TYR A 18 18.43 13.21 14.52
C TYR A 18 17.96 14.35 13.63
N CYS A 19 16.89 15.08 14.00
CA CYS A 19 16.34 16.17 13.19
C CYS A 19 16.57 17.58 13.77
N ASN A 20 17.21 17.69 14.92
CA ASN A 20 17.55 18.92 15.64
C ASN A 20 16.37 19.86 15.97
N ASN A 21 15.13 19.40 15.85
CA ASN A 21 13.92 20.13 16.20
C ASN A 21 13.58 20.00 17.68
N SER A 22 12.88 21.01 18.25
CA SER A 22 12.47 21.02 19.65
C SER A 22 11.34 20.04 19.96
N CYS A 23 11.45 19.28 21.06
CA CYS A 23 10.45 18.30 21.48
C CYS A 23 10.07 18.43 22.98
N SER A 24 8.91 17.89 23.34
CA SER A 24 8.34 17.93 24.70
C SER A 24 8.93 16.91 25.70
N GLY A 25 9.78 15.98 25.24
CA GLY A 25 10.60 15.11 26.11
C GLY A 25 9.86 14.04 26.94
N ALA A 26 8.74 13.50 26.47
CA ALA A 26 7.79 12.76 27.32
C ALA A 26 8.03 11.25 27.55
N HIS A 27 9.08 10.60 27.00
CA HIS A 27 9.32 9.17 27.26
C HIS A 27 10.77 8.88 27.62
N GLN A 28 11.01 8.13 28.70
CA GLN A 28 12.34 7.69 29.14
C GLN A 28 12.43 6.16 29.08
N CYS A 29 13.56 5.65 28.60
CA CYS A 29 13.89 4.23 28.65
C CYS A 29 13.91 3.76 30.11
N TRP A 30 13.19 2.70 30.44
CA TRP A 30 13.14 2.21 31.82
C TRP A 30 14.50 1.65 32.31
N LYS A 31 15.37 1.20 31.39
CA LYS A 31 16.66 0.58 31.70
C LYS A 31 17.80 1.60 31.85
N CYS A 32 17.94 2.54 30.92
CA CYS A 32 19.01 3.54 30.96
C CYS A 32 18.55 4.95 31.31
N THR A 33 17.25 5.17 31.53
CA THR A 33 16.63 6.48 31.85
C THR A 33 16.83 7.57 30.79
N LYS A 34 17.48 7.24 29.66
CA LYS A 34 17.65 8.16 28.52
C LYS A 34 16.31 8.39 27.83
N PRO A 35 16.07 9.60 27.28
CA PRO A 35 14.85 9.86 26.52
C PRO A 35 14.72 8.92 25.30
N CYS A 36 13.58 8.26 25.15
CA CYS A 36 13.26 7.40 24.01
C CYS A 36 12.51 8.21 22.93
N TYR A 37 13.08 8.26 21.73
CA TYR A 37 12.50 8.92 20.56
C TYR A 37 12.37 7.92 19.41
N ALA A 38 11.34 7.08 19.44
CA ALA A 38 10.96 6.17 18.35
C ALA A 38 9.51 5.74 18.64
N ILE A 39 8.45 5.98 17.86
CA ILE A 39 8.21 6.40 16.46
C ILE A 39 6.83 7.12 16.47
N ALA A 40 6.57 8.07 15.55
CA ALA A 40 5.21 8.61 15.31
C ALA A 40 4.58 8.05 14.02
N PRO A 41 3.25 7.79 13.95
CA PRO A 41 2.26 7.95 15.02
C PRO A 41 1.95 6.61 15.73
N CYS A 42 1.86 6.69 17.05
CA CYS A 42 1.48 5.71 18.04
C CYS A 42 0.45 4.63 17.62
N SER A 43 0.84 3.36 17.75
CA SER A 43 0.02 2.19 18.15
C SER A 43 1.01 1.03 18.11
N PHE A 44 1.28 0.28 19.18
CA PHE A 44 0.35 -0.53 19.95
C PHE A 44 0.73 -0.52 21.43
N ALA A 45 -0.23 -0.22 22.30
CA ALA A 45 -0.14 -0.60 23.70
C ALA A 45 -0.39 -2.12 23.80
N HIS A 46 0.54 -2.86 24.40
CA HIS A 46 0.16 -4.10 25.04
C HIS A 46 -0.55 -3.71 26.33
N ASP A 47 -1.85 -3.98 26.34
CA ASP A 47 -2.81 -3.71 27.41
C ASP A 47 -3.24 -2.24 27.56
N ALA A 48 -4.55 -2.08 27.70
CA ALA A 48 -5.26 -0.82 27.69
C ALA A 48 -4.82 0.09 28.84
N GLU A 49 -4.10 1.17 28.53
CA GLU A 49 -4.16 2.48 29.19
C GLU A 49 -3.22 3.43 28.44
N GLU A 50 -3.77 4.26 27.53
CA GLU A 50 -3.08 5.45 27.02
C GLU A 50 -2.95 6.46 28.16
N GLY A 51 -1.85 6.36 28.89
CA GLY A 51 -1.53 7.25 30.00
C GLY A 51 -0.02 7.42 30.12
N PHE A 52 0.40 8.66 30.38
CA PHE A 52 1.76 9.01 30.78
C PHE A 52 2.36 7.96 31.74
N GLY A 53 3.42 7.26 31.33
CA GLY A 53 4.19 6.36 32.22
C GLY A 53 4.37 4.90 31.79
N SER A 54 3.98 4.50 30.58
CA SER A 54 4.25 3.14 30.07
C SER A 54 5.77 2.87 29.98
N LYS A 55 6.25 1.76 30.57
CA LYS A 55 7.68 1.39 30.57
C LYS A 55 8.11 1.01 29.16
N VAL A 56 8.99 1.82 28.54
CA VAL A 56 9.58 1.57 27.22
C VAL A 56 11.07 1.26 27.32
N THR A 57 11.62 0.37 26.49
CA THR A 57 13.07 0.06 26.43
C THR A 57 13.64 0.62 25.12
N CYS A 58 14.78 1.33 25.15
CA CYS A 58 15.41 1.83 23.92
C CYS A 58 16.12 0.70 23.16
N CYS A 59 16.29 0.85 21.84
CA CYS A 59 16.89 -0.20 21.00
C CYS A 59 18.30 -0.60 21.46
N VAL A 60 19.09 0.35 21.97
CA VAL A 60 20.44 0.09 22.49
C VAL A 60 20.39 -0.83 23.70
N CYS A 61 19.54 -0.50 24.67
CA CYS A 61 19.38 -1.29 25.89
C CYS A 61 18.72 -2.65 25.67
N TRP A 62 17.98 -2.80 24.57
CA TRP A 62 17.39 -4.07 24.14
C TRP A 62 18.44 -4.98 23.50
N LEU A 63 19.37 -4.44 22.71
CA LEU A 63 20.48 -5.18 22.12
C LEU A 63 21.52 -5.63 23.17
N ASP A 64 21.68 -4.87 24.26
CA ASP A 64 22.60 -5.21 25.35
C ASP A 64 22.12 -6.42 26.20
N ASP A 65 20.89 -6.92 26.03
CA ASP A 65 20.39 -8.10 26.76
C ASP A 65 20.84 -9.45 26.16
N ASP A 66 21.37 -9.48 24.93
CA ASP A 66 21.73 -10.71 24.22
C ASP A 66 23.25 -10.96 24.04
N VAL A 67 24.10 -10.19 24.70
CA VAL A 67 25.56 -10.41 24.65
C VAL A 67 26.03 -11.17 25.89
N ASP A 68 26.09 -12.49 25.74
CA ASP A 68 26.79 -13.37 26.66
C ASP A 68 28.26 -12.90 26.82
N GLN A 69 28.70 -12.73 28.06
CA GLN A 69 30.00 -12.17 28.42
C GLN A 69 31.12 -13.18 28.12
N SER A 70 31.66 -13.20 26.91
CA SER A 70 33.02 -13.70 26.68
C SER A 70 33.66 -13.17 25.40
N ALA A 71 34.49 -12.14 25.56
CA ALA A 71 35.81 -11.98 24.94
C ALA A 71 36.19 -10.49 24.86
N SER A 72 36.99 -10.04 25.82
CA SER A 72 37.73 -8.78 25.74
C SER A 72 38.94 -8.94 24.81
N ALA A 73 38.98 -8.21 23.71
CA ALA A 73 40.22 -7.86 23.03
C ALA A 73 40.05 -6.55 22.26
N ALA A 74 40.72 -5.51 22.73
CA ALA A 74 40.80 -4.20 22.10
C ALA A 74 41.68 -4.24 20.84
N VAL A 75 41.18 -3.76 19.70
CA VAL A 75 42.02 -3.39 18.54
C VAL A 75 41.46 -2.14 17.83
N SER A 76 42.30 -1.10 17.90
CA SER A 76 42.47 0.10 17.05
C SER A 76 41.31 0.69 16.25
N THR A 77 41.02 1.95 16.59
CA THR A 77 40.26 2.94 15.83
C THR A 77 41.03 3.49 14.63
N GLU A 78 40.60 3.17 13.41
CA GLU A 78 40.72 4.07 12.26
C GLU A 78 39.40 4.04 11.46
N PRO A 79 38.86 5.20 11.02
CA PRO A 79 37.57 5.24 10.34
C PRO A 79 37.75 4.82 8.88
N ILE A 80 37.24 3.64 8.54
CA ILE A 80 36.96 3.28 7.15
C ILE A 80 35.82 4.19 6.69
N SER A 81 36.08 5.08 5.74
CA SER A 81 35.06 5.88 5.08
C SER A 81 34.14 4.96 4.29
N ASN A 82 33.06 4.48 4.91
CA ASN A 82 32.00 3.78 4.21
C ASN A 82 31.22 4.78 3.36
N GLN A 83 31.55 4.86 2.07
CA GLN A 83 30.78 5.58 1.06
C GLN A 83 29.43 4.91 0.73
N ASN A 84 28.88 4.08 1.64
CA ASN A 84 27.69 3.26 1.38
C ASN A 84 26.49 3.60 2.26
N ASP A 85 26.55 4.67 3.08
CA ASP A 85 25.43 5.03 3.98
C ASP A 85 24.31 5.86 3.31
N GLU A 86 24.45 6.28 2.04
CA GLU A 86 23.42 7.07 1.34
C GLU A 86 22.29 6.24 0.69
N ALA A 87 22.41 4.91 0.62
CA ALA A 87 21.49 4.06 -0.15
C ALA A 87 20.27 3.49 0.62
N LEU A 88 20.07 3.84 1.90
CA LEU A 88 18.97 3.30 2.72
C LEU A 88 18.02 4.39 3.25
N SER A 89 17.85 5.49 2.53
CA SER A 89 16.97 6.60 2.96
C SER A 89 15.54 6.56 2.40
N GLN A 90 15.25 5.72 1.40
CA GLN A 90 13.90 5.61 0.82
C GLN A 90 13.09 4.54 1.54
N THR A 91 12.25 4.99 2.47
CA THR A 91 11.31 4.14 3.21
C THR A 91 9.94 4.03 2.53
N TRP A 92 9.73 4.73 1.41
CA TRP A 92 8.42 4.87 0.77
C TRP A 92 8.50 4.72 -0.75
N MET A 93 7.48 4.07 -1.35
CA MET A 93 7.36 3.92 -2.82
C MET A 93 7.11 5.28 -3.48
N ASP A 94 7.90 5.60 -4.50
CA ASP A 94 7.76 6.80 -5.32
C ASP A 94 7.72 6.46 -6.82
N ASN A 95 7.82 7.48 -7.69
CA ASN A 95 7.73 7.29 -9.13
C ASN A 95 8.87 6.43 -9.69
N ASP A 96 10.09 6.60 -9.17
CA ASP A 96 11.28 5.92 -9.68
C ASP A 96 11.26 4.45 -9.25
N LEU A 97 10.98 4.19 -7.96
CA LEU A 97 10.82 2.84 -7.44
C LEU A 97 9.64 2.10 -8.07
N THR A 98 8.53 2.80 -8.36
CA THR A 98 7.38 2.20 -9.06
C THR A 98 7.76 1.80 -10.48
N THR A 99 8.49 2.66 -11.20
CA THR A 99 8.96 2.36 -12.55
C THR A 99 9.90 1.15 -12.54
N GLU A 100 10.89 1.15 -11.64
CA GLU A 100 11.82 0.05 -11.47
C GLU A 100 11.10 -1.26 -11.14
N TYR A 101 10.13 -1.23 -10.22
CA TYR A 101 9.30 -2.38 -9.87
C TYR A 101 8.55 -2.94 -11.09
N LEU A 102 7.91 -2.07 -11.88
CA LEU A 102 7.18 -2.49 -13.09
C LEU A 102 8.10 -3.19 -14.09
N GLU A 103 9.28 -2.64 -14.33
CA GLU A 103 10.25 -3.21 -15.26
C GLU A 103 10.81 -4.54 -14.79
N LYS A 104 11.18 -4.64 -13.51
CA LYS A 104 11.80 -5.84 -12.93
C LYS A 104 10.81 -6.99 -12.77
N ILE A 105 9.59 -6.71 -12.31
CA ILE A 105 8.62 -7.74 -11.94
C ILE A 105 7.73 -8.13 -13.12
N PHE A 106 7.23 -7.16 -13.88
CA PHE A 106 6.33 -7.47 -15.00
C PHE A 106 7.09 -7.61 -16.31
N GLY A 107 8.05 -6.71 -16.56
CA GLY A 107 8.86 -6.67 -17.78
C GLY A 107 8.05 -6.84 -19.06
N ASN A 108 8.71 -7.33 -20.12
CA ASN A 108 8.11 -7.63 -21.42
C ASN A 108 7.96 -9.14 -21.69
N PHE A 109 8.13 -9.97 -20.66
CA PHE A 109 8.39 -11.41 -20.83
C PHE A 109 7.14 -12.29 -20.97
N HIS A 110 5.94 -11.71 -20.86
CA HIS A 110 4.69 -12.45 -20.95
C HIS A 110 3.94 -12.15 -22.25
N PHE A 111 3.67 -13.18 -23.03
CA PHE A 111 2.83 -13.11 -24.22
C PHE A 111 1.35 -12.97 -23.83
N GLY A 112 0.66 -11.96 -24.36
CA GLY A 112 -0.79 -11.76 -24.19
C GLY A 112 -1.17 -10.44 -23.52
N ALA A 113 -2.47 -10.14 -23.50
CA ALA A 113 -3.00 -8.94 -22.86
C ALA A 113 -2.92 -9.06 -21.33
N ARG A 114 -2.30 -8.07 -20.68
CA ARG A 114 -2.10 -8.02 -19.23
C ARG A 114 -2.80 -6.81 -18.63
N LEU A 115 -3.38 -6.99 -17.44
CA LEU A 115 -4.05 -5.95 -16.67
C LEU A 115 -3.48 -5.93 -15.25
N LEU A 116 -2.91 -4.79 -14.86
CA LEU A 116 -2.53 -4.47 -13.48
C LEU A 116 -3.67 -3.70 -12.81
N VAL A 117 -4.11 -4.14 -11.64
CA VAL A 117 -5.12 -3.44 -10.85
C VAL A 117 -4.50 -3.01 -9.53
N TRP A 118 -4.57 -1.72 -9.21
CA TRP A 118 -3.96 -1.13 -8.01
C TRP A 118 -4.74 0.10 -7.54
N ASP A 119 -4.38 0.61 -6.36
CA ASP A 119 -5.02 1.80 -5.79
C ASP A 119 -4.62 3.11 -6.49
N SER A 120 -5.31 4.18 -6.13
CA SER A 120 -5.03 5.53 -6.63
C SER A 120 -3.86 6.20 -5.90
N PHE A 121 -2.87 5.44 -5.42
CA PHE A 121 -1.71 6.02 -4.77
C PHE A 121 -0.93 6.92 -5.75
N ARG A 122 -0.31 8.01 -5.23
CA ARG A 122 0.19 9.11 -6.09
C ARG A 122 1.15 8.66 -7.18
N CYS A 123 2.09 7.77 -6.86
CA CYS A 123 3.06 7.29 -7.85
C CYS A 123 2.43 6.29 -8.85
N HIS A 124 1.37 5.58 -8.50
CA HIS A 124 0.67 4.65 -9.38
C HIS A 124 -0.09 5.36 -10.52
N ILE A 125 -0.54 6.60 -10.28
CA ILE A 125 -1.31 7.40 -11.26
C ILE A 125 -0.48 8.48 -11.97
N SER A 126 0.83 8.54 -11.70
CA SER A 126 1.74 9.54 -12.28
C SER A 126 1.91 9.34 -13.78
N GLU A 127 2.30 10.41 -14.49
CA GLU A 127 2.51 10.33 -15.94
C GLU A 127 3.69 9.42 -16.30
N ASP A 128 4.74 9.38 -15.47
CA ASP A 128 5.90 8.53 -15.72
C ASP A 128 5.56 7.05 -15.56
N THR A 129 4.75 6.71 -14.55
CA THR A 129 4.20 5.37 -14.41
C THR A 129 3.35 4.98 -15.61
N LYS A 130 2.47 5.87 -16.09
CA LYS A 130 1.65 5.62 -17.29
C LYS A 130 2.51 5.40 -18.55
N LYS A 131 3.59 6.17 -18.72
CA LYS A 131 4.56 5.96 -19.82
C LYS A 131 5.20 4.58 -19.72
N THR A 132 5.63 4.17 -18.53
CA THR A 132 6.23 2.84 -18.29
C THR A 132 5.24 1.72 -18.59
N LEU A 133 3.99 1.82 -18.10
CA LEU A 133 2.93 0.86 -18.40
C LEU A 133 2.68 0.69 -19.90
N ARG A 134 2.61 1.81 -20.65
CA ARG A 134 2.46 1.78 -22.12
C ARG A 134 3.63 1.08 -22.80
N ARG A 135 4.86 1.44 -22.42
CA ARG A 135 6.09 0.81 -22.97
C ARG A 135 6.15 -0.69 -22.68
N LEU A 136 5.63 -1.12 -21.54
CA LEU A 136 5.54 -2.53 -21.17
C LEU A 136 4.32 -3.25 -21.74
N ALA A 137 3.46 -2.58 -22.52
CA ALA A 137 2.17 -3.13 -22.98
C ALA A 137 1.34 -3.73 -21.83
N LEU A 138 1.32 -3.06 -20.68
CA LEU A 138 0.57 -3.43 -19.49
C LEU A 138 -0.61 -2.47 -19.32
N HIS A 139 -1.84 -2.96 -19.46
CA HIS A 139 -3.02 -2.17 -19.14
C HIS A 139 -3.09 -1.97 -17.63
N SER A 140 -3.65 -0.85 -17.19
CA SER A 140 -3.85 -0.57 -15.77
C SER A 140 -5.29 -0.18 -15.49
N ALA A 141 -5.85 -0.67 -14.38
CA ALA A 141 -7.08 -0.18 -13.78
C ALA A 141 -6.78 0.39 -12.39
N VAL A 142 -7.31 1.58 -12.12
CA VAL A 142 -7.12 2.28 -10.84
C VAL A 142 -8.37 2.12 -9.99
N ILE A 143 -8.19 1.61 -8.78
CA ILE A 143 -9.22 1.53 -7.75
C ILE A 143 -9.44 2.92 -7.17
N PRO A 144 -10.67 3.46 -7.22
CA PRO A 144 -10.97 4.77 -6.66
C PRO A 144 -10.72 4.82 -5.15
N GLY A 145 -10.29 5.99 -4.66
CA GLY A 145 -10.06 6.22 -3.24
C GLY A 145 -11.27 5.86 -2.38
N GLY A 146 -11.03 5.25 -1.22
CA GLY A 146 -12.08 4.81 -0.29
C GLY A 146 -12.82 3.53 -0.69
N THR A 147 -12.53 2.96 -1.87
CA THR A 147 -13.21 1.74 -2.36
C THR A 147 -12.36 0.47 -2.25
N THR A 148 -11.10 0.58 -1.81
CA THR A 148 -10.18 -0.54 -1.60
C THR A 148 -10.81 -1.73 -0.85
N LYS A 149 -11.48 -1.47 0.28
CA LYS A 149 -12.19 -2.50 1.06
C LYS A 149 -13.31 -3.25 0.32
N TYR A 150 -13.72 -2.75 -0.84
CA TYR A 150 -14.79 -3.33 -1.64
C TYR A 150 -14.27 -4.03 -2.90
N ILE A 151 -13.25 -3.48 -3.57
CA ILE A 151 -12.86 -3.98 -4.89
C ILE A 151 -11.37 -4.34 -5.01
N GLN A 152 -10.56 -4.12 -3.96
CA GLN A 152 -9.17 -4.56 -3.95
C GLN A 152 -9.08 -6.00 -3.46
N ALA A 153 -8.87 -6.93 -4.40
CA ALA A 153 -8.72 -8.36 -4.15
C ALA A 153 -7.87 -8.72 -2.91
N PRO A 154 -6.67 -8.12 -2.70
CA PRO A 154 -5.92 -8.28 -1.46
C PRO A 154 -6.74 -7.98 -0.21
N ASP A 155 -7.27 -6.77 -0.07
CA ASP A 155 -7.90 -6.33 1.18
C ASP A 155 -9.25 -7.00 1.43
N VAL A 156 -9.93 -7.43 0.38
CA VAL A 156 -11.19 -8.17 0.50
C VAL A 156 -10.96 -9.62 0.91
N CYS A 157 -9.97 -10.31 0.34
CA CYS A 157 -9.92 -11.76 0.42
C CYS A 157 -8.73 -12.32 1.20
N TRP A 158 -7.51 -11.88 0.90
CA TRP A 158 -6.32 -12.64 1.29
C TRP A 158 -5.30 -11.88 2.13
N ASN A 159 -5.36 -10.55 2.21
CA ASN A 159 -4.42 -9.76 3.01
C ASN A 159 -4.59 -10.03 4.52
N ALA A 160 -5.83 -10.22 4.98
CA ALA A 160 -6.10 -10.61 6.37
C ALA A 160 -5.52 -11.99 6.74
N PRO A 161 -5.84 -13.10 6.03
CA PRO A 161 -5.24 -14.40 6.33
C PRO A 161 -3.72 -14.42 6.09
N PHE A 162 -3.20 -13.66 5.12
CA PHE A 162 -1.76 -13.48 4.94
C PHE A 162 -1.09 -12.85 6.17
N LYS A 163 -1.61 -11.72 6.65
CA LYS A 163 -1.10 -11.05 7.86
C LYS A 163 -1.21 -11.95 9.10
N GLU A 164 -2.25 -12.78 9.17
CA GLU A 164 -2.41 -13.75 10.24
C GLU A 164 -1.39 -14.91 10.14
N ALA A 165 -1.14 -15.42 8.94
CA ALA A 165 -0.12 -16.44 8.70
C ALA A 165 1.28 -15.89 9.02
N ILE A 166 1.52 -14.61 8.75
CA ILE A 166 2.70 -13.91 9.25
C ILE A 166 2.68 -14.03 10.78
N ARG A 167 1.77 -13.38 11.51
CA ARG A 167 1.79 -13.30 13.00
C ARG A 167 1.97 -14.62 13.76
N LYS A 168 1.60 -15.76 13.19
CA LYS A 168 1.72 -17.09 13.84
C LYS A 168 3.13 -17.65 13.91
N LEU A 169 4.09 -17.16 13.11
CA LEU A 169 5.43 -17.74 13.10
C LEU A 169 6.33 -17.02 14.12
N PRO A 170 7.14 -17.78 14.89
CA PRO A 170 7.95 -17.23 15.96
C PRO A 170 8.96 -16.22 15.43
N HIS A 171 9.18 -15.16 16.20
CA HIS A 171 10.18 -14.12 15.95
C HIS A 171 11.59 -14.75 15.84
N GLN A 172 11.99 -15.08 14.62
CA GLN A 172 13.37 -15.41 14.28
C GLN A 172 13.90 -14.37 13.29
N TRP A 173 15.22 -14.21 13.28
CA TRP A 173 16.00 -13.18 12.60
C TRP A 173 15.91 -13.21 11.05
N ILE A 174 15.06 -14.06 10.47
CA ILE A 174 14.94 -14.29 9.02
C ILE A 174 13.54 -13.91 8.53
N TYR A 175 13.28 -12.59 8.48
CA TYR A 175 11.99 -12.04 8.03
C TYR A 175 11.58 -12.46 6.61
N LEU A 176 12.54 -12.68 5.71
CA LEU A 176 12.25 -13.01 4.31
C LEU A 176 11.70 -14.43 4.15
N GLU A 177 12.29 -15.40 4.83
CA GLU A 177 11.81 -16.80 4.82
C GLU A 177 10.42 -16.90 5.44
N TRP A 178 10.17 -16.12 6.50
CA TRP A 178 8.86 -16.01 7.12
C TRP A 178 7.80 -15.49 6.14
N ILE A 179 8.06 -14.35 5.49
CA ILE A 179 7.14 -13.76 4.52
C ILE A 179 6.86 -14.73 3.37
N ALA A 180 7.90 -15.43 2.88
CA ALA A 180 7.76 -16.43 1.83
C ALA A 180 6.88 -17.61 2.28
N ASN A 181 7.14 -18.18 3.46
CA ASN A 181 6.34 -19.29 4.01
C ASN A 181 4.88 -18.89 4.24
N ALA A 182 4.63 -17.67 4.72
CA ALA A 182 3.27 -17.16 4.89
C ALA A 182 2.55 -17.02 3.54
N TRP A 183 3.24 -16.52 2.51
CA TRP A 183 2.70 -16.42 1.16
C TRP A 183 2.38 -17.80 0.58
N ASP A 184 3.32 -18.75 0.69
CA ASP A 184 3.16 -20.11 0.18
C ASP A 184 2.06 -20.91 0.90
N SER A 185 1.72 -20.53 2.13
CA SER A 185 0.61 -21.13 2.88
C SER A 185 -0.78 -20.75 2.34
N LEU A 186 -0.88 -19.69 1.54
CA LEU A 186 -2.17 -19.24 1.02
C LEU A 186 -2.67 -20.16 -0.11
N PRO A 187 -3.94 -20.59 -0.09
CA PRO A 187 -4.49 -21.36 -1.19
C PRO A 187 -4.47 -20.55 -2.50
N LYS A 188 -3.85 -21.07 -3.55
CA LYS A 188 -3.85 -20.41 -4.88
C LYS A 188 -5.25 -20.10 -5.39
N GLN A 189 -6.22 -20.98 -5.09
CA GLN A 189 -7.62 -20.78 -5.46
C GLN A 189 -8.24 -19.56 -4.76
N MET A 190 -7.85 -19.25 -3.51
CA MET A 190 -8.29 -18.03 -2.81
C MET A 190 -7.85 -16.77 -3.56
N ILE A 191 -6.60 -16.76 -4.05
CA ILE A 191 -6.09 -15.64 -4.84
C ILE A 191 -6.87 -15.53 -6.16
N ALA A 192 -7.10 -16.64 -6.87
CA ALA A 192 -7.87 -16.62 -8.11
C ALA A 192 -9.33 -16.16 -7.90
N ASP A 193 -10.00 -16.70 -6.88
CA ASP A 193 -11.39 -16.37 -6.55
C ASP A 193 -11.54 -14.93 -6.05
N SER A 194 -10.49 -14.32 -5.52
CA SER A 194 -10.53 -12.93 -5.05
C SER A 194 -10.86 -11.94 -6.16
N PHE A 195 -10.38 -12.19 -7.38
CA PHE A 195 -10.69 -11.37 -8.55
C PHE A 195 -12.18 -11.46 -8.90
N LEU A 196 -12.76 -12.66 -8.91
CA LEU A 196 -14.19 -12.87 -9.12
C LEU A 196 -15.03 -12.19 -8.02
N THR A 197 -14.61 -12.37 -6.76
CA THR A 197 -15.25 -11.79 -5.58
C THR A 197 -15.30 -10.26 -5.66
N CYS A 198 -14.27 -9.62 -6.23
CA CYS A 198 -14.19 -8.18 -6.44
C CYS A 198 -14.76 -7.72 -7.79
N GLY A 199 -15.33 -8.61 -8.60
CA GLY A 199 -15.86 -8.27 -9.92
C GLY A 199 -14.79 -7.93 -10.98
N ILE A 200 -13.52 -8.23 -10.72
CA ILE A 200 -12.40 -8.02 -11.65
C ILE A 200 -12.26 -9.27 -12.53
N ARG A 201 -12.82 -9.26 -13.74
CA ARG A 201 -12.70 -10.41 -14.67
C ARG A 201 -12.82 -10.01 -16.13
N LYS A 202 -12.33 -10.90 -17.00
CA LYS A 202 -12.57 -10.83 -18.45
C LYS A 202 -13.97 -11.37 -18.78
N GLU A 203 -14.62 -10.75 -19.75
CA GLU A 203 -16.03 -10.88 -20.09
C GLU A 203 -16.54 -12.31 -20.32
N GLU A 204 -17.30 -12.81 -19.34
CA GLU A 204 -18.52 -13.57 -19.61
C GLU A 204 -19.64 -12.79 -18.90
N LYS A 205 -20.47 -12.10 -19.70
CA LYS A 205 -21.53 -11.20 -19.20
C LYS A 205 -22.39 -11.94 -18.18
N GLY A 206 -22.39 -11.46 -16.93
CA GLY A 206 -23.34 -11.91 -15.91
C GLY A 206 -23.05 -13.24 -15.19
N ARG A 207 -22.26 -14.16 -15.76
CA ARG A 207 -22.17 -15.56 -15.26
C ARG A 207 -21.78 -15.70 -13.78
N HIS A 208 -20.98 -14.78 -13.27
CA HIS A 208 -20.44 -14.82 -11.91
C HIS A 208 -20.75 -13.55 -11.11
N ASP A 209 -21.72 -12.76 -11.52
CA ASP A 209 -22.07 -11.54 -10.78
C ASP A 209 -22.70 -11.84 -9.42
N ASP A 210 -23.28 -13.03 -9.26
CA ASP A 210 -23.77 -13.56 -7.98
C ASP A 210 -22.64 -13.77 -6.95
N LYS A 211 -21.38 -13.87 -7.40
CA LYS A 211 -20.21 -14.05 -6.55
C LYS A 211 -19.62 -12.74 -6.03
N ILE A 212 -20.02 -11.60 -6.59
CA ILE A 212 -19.49 -10.29 -6.21
C ILE A 212 -19.94 -9.98 -4.78
N HIS A 213 -18.98 -9.84 -3.86
CA HIS A 213 -19.31 -9.82 -2.43
C HIS A 213 -20.17 -8.61 -2.03
N VAL A 214 -19.95 -7.45 -2.65
CA VAL A 214 -20.72 -6.25 -2.33
C VAL A 214 -22.20 -6.38 -2.68
N PHE A 215 -22.57 -7.33 -3.56
CA PHE A 215 -23.96 -7.55 -3.97
C PHE A 215 -24.68 -8.64 -3.16
N LYS A 216 -24.00 -9.25 -2.19
CA LYS A 216 -24.63 -10.24 -1.31
C LYS A 216 -25.66 -9.59 -0.39
N PRO A 217 -26.62 -10.35 0.19
CA PRO A 217 -27.63 -9.81 1.10
C PRO A 217 -27.06 -9.03 2.29
N ASP A 218 -25.88 -9.43 2.77
CA ASP A 218 -25.10 -8.80 3.84
C ASP A 218 -23.99 -7.85 3.32
N GLY A 219 -23.90 -7.69 2.00
CA GLY A 219 -22.92 -6.84 1.33
C GLY A 219 -23.25 -5.35 1.41
N ALA A 220 -22.31 -4.52 0.95
CA ALA A 220 -22.46 -3.06 0.99
C ALA A 220 -23.59 -2.53 0.07
N ILE A 221 -23.96 -3.29 -0.96
CA ILE A 221 -24.98 -2.93 -1.96
C ILE A 221 -25.86 -4.15 -2.25
N PRO A 222 -26.76 -4.55 -1.34
CA PRO A 222 -27.53 -5.81 -1.48
C PRO A 222 -28.38 -5.90 -2.76
N ASN A 223 -28.81 -4.77 -3.33
CA ASN A 223 -29.56 -4.72 -4.59
C ASN A 223 -28.66 -4.56 -5.83
N GLY A 224 -27.33 -4.58 -5.66
CA GLY A 224 -26.38 -4.20 -6.70
C GLY A 224 -26.39 -5.14 -7.91
N LEU A 225 -26.76 -6.41 -7.74
CA LEU A 225 -26.92 -7.33 -8.87
C LEU A 225 -28.06 -6.91 -9.80
N ALA A 226 -29.18 -6.42 -9.26
CA ALA A 226 -30.30 -5.92 -10.05
C ALA A 226 -29.92 -4.63 -10.79
N LEU A 227 -29.27 -3.70 -10.08
CA LEU A 227 -28.78 -2.44 -10.66
C LEU A 227 -27.78 -2.69 -11.79
N LEU A 228 -26.85 -3.63 -11.61
CA LEU A 228 -25.87 -3.98 -12.63
C LEU A 228 -26.52 -4.59 -13.89
N LYS A 229 -27.55 -5.42 -13.71
CA LYS A 229 -28.31 -5.99 -14.84
C LYS A 229 -29.06 -4.89 -15.59
N GLN A 230 -29.71 -3.98 -14.87
CA GLN A 230 -30.42 -2.85 -15.46
C GLN A 230 -29.47 -1.96 -16.26
N HIS A 231 -28.35 -1.52 -15.67
CA HIS A 231 -27.38 -0.66 -16.35
C HIS A 231 -26.81 -1.29 -17.62
N ARG A 232 -26.58 -2.62 -17.63
CA ARG A 232 -26.11 -3.30 -18.85
C ARG A 232 -27.15 -3.34 -19.95
N GLN A 233 -28.44 -3.43 -19.61
CA GLN A 233 -29.52 -3.34 -20.58
C GLN A 233 -29.62 -1.93 -21.16
N GLU A 234 -29.53 -0.91 -20.29
CA GLU A 234 -29.53 0.50 -20.71
C GLU A 234 -28.36 0.82 -21.64
N GLU A 235 -27.15 0.34 -21.34
CA GLU A 235 -25.97 0.45 -22.21
C GLU A 235 -26.13 -0.26 -23.56
N GLU A 236 -26.76 -1.44 -23.58
CA GLU A 236 -27.03 -2.16 -24.82
C GLU A 236 -28.03 -1.41 -25.70
N VAL A 237 -29.08 -0.83 -25.09
CA VAL A 237 -30.04 0.04 -25.81
C VAL A 237 -29.34 1.29 -26.34
N LEU A 238 -28.49 1.94 -25.54
CA LEU A 238 -27.78 3.15 -25.96
C LEU A 238 -26.89 2.89 -27.19
N LYS A 239 -26.15 1.78 -27.19
CA LYS A 239 -25.33 1.39 -28.35
C LYS A 239 -26.15 1.13 -29.61
N MET A 240 -27.32 0.52 -29.47
CA MET A 240 -28.24 0.32 -30.61
C MET A 240 -28.75 1.66 -31.15
N VAL A 241 -29.04 2.64 -30.29
CA VAL A 241 -29.48 3.97 -30.72
C VAL A 241 -28.36 4.71 -31.46
N GLU A 242 -27.13 4.69 -30.92
CA GLU A 242 -25.97 5.31 -31.59
C GLU A 242 -25.66 4.68 -32.95
N GLU A 243 -25.82 3.35 -33.09
CA GLU A 243 -25.64 2.66 -34.38
C GLU A 243 -26.71 3.03 -35.42
N ILE A 244 -27.94 3.35 -34.98
CA ILE A 244 -29.01 3.80 -35.87
C ILE A 244 -28.75 5.25 -36.34
N ASP A 245 -28.34 6.14 -35.44
CA ASP A 245 -28.09 7.56 -35.74
C ASP A 245 -26.93 7.74 -36.75
N LEU A 246 -25.90 6.90 -36.68
CA LEU A 246 -24.78 6.89 -37.64
C LEU A 246 -25.13 6.26 -39.00
N GLY A 247 -26.26 5.59 -39.12
CA GLY A 247 -26.72 4.93 -40.35
C GLY A 247 -27.60 5.79 -41.24
N GLU A 248 -28.05 6.96 -40.76
CA GLU A 248 -28.99 7.84 -41.46
C GLU A 248 -28.31 8.98 -42.26
N ASP A 249 -26.98 9.14 -42.18
CA ASP A 249 -26.22 10.23 -42.84
C ASP A 249 -25.55 9.88 -44.20
N GLU A 250 -25.73 8.67 -44.76
CA GLU A 250 -25.15 8.27 -46.08
C GLU A 250 -26.16 8.18 -47.25
N SER A 251 -27.16 9.08 -47.34
CA SER A 251 -27.95 9.16 -48.57
C SER A 251 -28.48 10.56 -48.88
N ASP A 252 -27.63 11.41 -49.44
CA ASP A 252 -28.08 12.50 -50.32
C ASP A 252 -27.31 12.37 -51.64
N GLU A 253 -27.78 11.48 -52.53
CA GLU A 253 -27.42 11.54 -53.95
C GLU A 253 -27.99 12.84 -54.53
N GLU A 254 -27.10 13.77 -54.88
CA GLU A 254 -27.42 15.01 -55.58
C GLU A 254 -27.87 14.67 -57.02
N ILE A 255 -29.19 14.59 -57.23
CA ILE A 255 -29.81 14.47 -58.55
C ILE A 255 -30.42 15.82 -58.95
N ASP A 256 -29.93 16.37 -60.06
CA ASP A 256 -30.65 17.03 -61.18
C ASP A 256 -29.79 18.16 -61.79
N VAL A 257 -29.79 18.51 -63.08
CA VAL A 257 -30.43 18.05 -64.33
C VAL A 257 -29.72 18.79 -65.46
N GLU A 258 -29.36 18.11 -66.55
CA GLU A 258 -28.96 18.77 -67.81
C GLU A 258 -30.19 19.45 -68.44
N VAL A 259 -30.16 20.77 -68.56
CA VAL A 259 -31.13 21.53 -69.36
C VAL A 259 -30.52 21.77 -70.75
N SER A 260 -31.16 21.18 -71.76
CA SER A 260 -30.86 21.35 -73.19
C SER A 260 -31.21 22.74 -73.71
#